data_AF-A0A973TXB0-F1
#
_entry.id   AF-A0A973TXB0-F1
#
_cell.length_a   1.000
_cell.length_b   1.000
_cell.length_c   1.000
_cell.angle_alpha   90.00
_cell.angle_beta   90.00
_cell.angle_gamma   90.00
#
_symmetry.space_group_name_H-M   'P 1'
#
loop_
_entity.id
_entity.type
_entity.pdbx_description
1 polymer ?
#
loop_
_entity_poly.entity_id
_entity_poly.type
_entity_poly.pdbx_seq_one_letter_code
_entity_poly.pdbx_strand_id
1 'polypeptide(L)'
;MRALPWLLTAVLVALSGCGSDPLPNLVEEYWESSSVENDRLPGYGEAPEDRQANLAAYYSPEQLVSRLMSVFQCTEPDTGRHGGDHFDTSCDVSAAARRAVLDAGGDPRHVSGRVLLVKRSDGGLELMTLFIADGRAIDAEGGTYSSLDEFRAGNDLLGSDDVILAPSDLTRVDGDNQLVTVYGRVPWAGWPWLIGGGVVLVVGVVVLLVRRSRA
;
A
#
# COMPACT_ATOMS: atom_id res chain seq x y z
N MET A 1 47.42 24.12 20.82
CA MET A 1 47.00 23.65 19.47
C MET A 1 46.97 22.13 19.49
N ARG A 2 45.96 21.49 18.86
CA ARG A 2 45.68 20.02 18.80
C ARG A 2 44.63 19.50 19.78
N ALA A 3 43.36 19.84 19.56
CA ALA A 3 42.23 19.09 20.14
C ALA A 3 40.94 19.16 19.28
N LEU A 4 41.02 19.62 18.04
CA LEU A 4 39.84 19.92 17.22
C LEU A 4 39.40 18.86 16.18
N PRO A 5 40.18 17.83 15.77
CA PRO A 5 39.71 16.92 14.73
C PRO A 5 38.80 15.77 15.20
N TRP A 6 38.67 15.53 16.51
CA TRP A 6 37.93 14.36 17.02
C TRP A 6 36.42 14.59 17.22
N LEU A 7 35.98 15.84 17.33
CA LEU A 7 34.55 16.16 17.52
C LEU A 7 33.73 16.11 16.22
N LEU A 8 34.38 16.21 15.05
CA LEU A 8 33.71 16.17 13.74
C LEU A 8 33.34 14.75 13.30
N THR A 9 34.07 13.72 13.76
CA THR A 9 33.84 12.33 13.36
C THR A 9 32.66 11.70 14.10
N ALA A 10 32.34 12.16 15.31
CA ALA A 10 31.26 11.59 16.12
C ALA A 10 29.84 11.95 15.63
N VAL A 11 29.67 13.09 14.96
CA VAL A 11 28.36 13.53 14.44
C VAL A 11 27.99 12.81 13.14
N LEU A 12 28.97 12.32 12.37
CA LEU A 12 28.74 11.62 11.10
C LEU A 12 28.30 10.16 11.26
N VAL A 13 28.59 9.51 12.39
CA VAL A 13 28.22 8.10 12.64
C VAL A 13 26.79 7.96 13.19
N ALA A 14 26.21 9.03 13.75
CA ALA A 14 24.85 8.99 14.28
C ALA A 14 23.74 9.04 13.20
N LEU A 15 24.08 9.31 11.94
CA LEU A 15 23.11 9.42 10.83
C LEU A 15 22.96 8.13 10.01
N SER A 16 23.78 7.10 10.24
CA SER A 16 23.72 5.84 9.47
C SER A 16 22.78 4.78 10.08
N GLY A 17 21.99 5.14 11.09
CA GLY A 17 21.10 4.22 11.82
C GLY A 17 19.63 4.21 11.36
N CYS A 18 19.30 4.73 10.17
CA CYS A 18 17.94 4.62 9.63
C CYS A 18 17.82 3.30 8.83
N GLY A 19 17.90 2.18 9.55
CA GLY A 19 17.52 0.88 9.01
C GLY A 19 16.01 0.76 9.13
N SER A 20 15.27 1.04 8.05
CA SER A 20 13.86 0.67 7.97
C SER A 20 13.76 -0.85 8.05
N ASP A 21 12.95 -1.36 8.97
CA ASP A 21 12.67 -2.79 9.06
C ASP A 21 12.21 -3.32 7.70
N PRO A 22 12.59 -4.56 7.33
CA PRO A 22 12.15 -5.14 6.07
C PRO A 22 10.62 -5.23 6.05
N LEU A 23 10.02 -4.86 4.92
CA LEU A 23 8.57 -4.97 4.75
C LEU A 23 8.13 -6.43 4.85
N PRO A 24 6.97 -6.71 5.46
CA PRO A 24 6.46 -8.07 5.63
C PRO A 24 6.10 -8.74 4.30
N ASN A 25 6.12 -10.08 4.31
CA ASN A 25 5.62 -10.89 3.21
C ASN A 25 4.09 -11.08 3.35
N LEU A 26 3.31 -10.13 2.80
CA LEU A 26 1.85 -10.14 2.99
C LEU A 26 1.16 -11.37 2.40
N VAL A 27 1.72 -12.01 1.36
CA VAL A 27 1.13 -13.24 0.78
C VAL A 27 1.16 -14.38 1.79
N GLU A 28 2.29 -14.53 2.49
CA GLU A 28 2.46 -15.52 3.54
C GLU A 28 1.53 -15.23 4.73
N GLU A 29 1.43 -13.97 5.16
CA GLU A 29 0.50 -13.60 6.22
C GLU A 29 -0.97 -13.83 5.83
N TYR A 30 -1.37 -13.56 4.58
CA TYR A 30 -2.72 -13.86 4.08
C TYR A 30 -3.01 -15.38 4.06
N TRP A 31 -2.00 -16.17 3.72
CA TRP A 31 -2.09 -17.63 3.72
C TRP A 31 -2.28 -18.17 5.14
N GLU A 32 -1.56 -17.59 6.11
CA GLU A 32 -1.58 -18.04 7.50
C GLU A 32 -2.75 -17.49 8.33
N SER A 33 -3.37 -16.40 7.89
CA SER A 33 -4.46 -15.76 8.64
C SER A 33 -5.79 -16.49 8.51
N SER A 34 -6.49 -16.74 9.62
CA SER A 34 -7.89 -17.23 9.59
C SER A 34 -8.93 -16.13 9.36
N SER A 35 -8.54 -14.86 9.44
CA SER A 35 -9.46 -13.73 9.37
C SER A 35 -8.89 -12.63 8.50
N VAL A 36 -9.51 -12.41 7.35
CA VAL A 36 -9.20 -11.30 6.45
C VAL A 36 -10.48 -10.51 6.23
N GLU A 37 -10.45 -9.21 6.48
CA GLU A 37 -11.58 -8.33 6.23
C GLU A 37 -11.81 -8.22 4.71
N ASN A 38 -13.09 -8.24 4.30
CA ASN A 38 -13.49 -8.22 2.90
C ASN A 38 -12.90 -9.38 2.05
N ASP A 39 -12.66 -10.54 2.68
CA ASP A 39 -12.09 -11.68 1.98
C ASP A 39 -12.94 -12.11 0.78
N ARG A 40 -12.28 -12.28 -0.37
CA ARG A 40 -12.91 -12.67 -1.64
C ARG A 40 -12.97 -14.17 -1.82
N LEU A 41 -12.34 -14.92 -0.91
CA LEU A 41 -12.42 -16.38 -0.81
C LEU A 41 -13.16 -16.76 0.48
N PRO A 42 -14.45 -16.40 0.64
CA PRO A 42 -15.18 -16.68 1.86
C PRO A 42 -15.39 -18.19 2.03
N GLY A 43 -15.45 -18.66 3.29
CA GLY A 43 -15.81 -20.04 3.61
C GLY A 43 -14.66 -21.05 3.57
N TYR A 44 -13.41 -20.60 3.48
CA TYR A 44 -12.23 -21.47 3.56
C TYR A 44 -11.94 -22.01 4.97
N GLY A 45 -12.74 -21.67 5.99
CA GLY A 45 -12.62 -22.22 7.35
C GLY A 45 -12.52 -21.12 8.41
N GLU A 46 -12.99 -21.42 9.62
CA GLU A 46 -12.90 -20.51 10.78
C GLU A 46 -11.53 -20.60 11.48
N ALA A 47 -10.82 -21.73 11.30
CA ALA A 47 -9.48 -21.96 11.84
C ALA A 47 -8.38 -21.73 10.77
N PRO A 48 -7.18 -21.27 11.17
CA PRO A 48 -6.07 -21.06 10.24
C PRO A 48 -5.70 -22.31 9.45
N GLU A 49 -5.70 -23.48 10.10
CA GLU A 49 -5.30 -24.74 9.48
C GLU A 49 -6.29 -25.19 8.40
N ASP A 50 -7.59 -25.00 8.64
CA ASP A 50 -8.64 -25.33 7.66
C ASP A 50 -8.52 -24.44 6.43
N ARG A 51 -8.25 -23.15 6.64
CA ARG A 51 -8.02 -22.20 5.55
C ARG A 51 -6.83 -22.59 4.70
N GLN A 52 -5.69 -22.86 5.33
CA GLN A 52 -4.49 -23.27 4.62
C GLN A 52 -4.73 -24.55 3.82
N ALA A 53 -5.41 -25.54 4.41
CA ALA A 53 -5.76 -26.78 3.72
C ALA A 53 -6.66 -26.53 2.51
N ASN A 54 -7.68 -25.67 2.64
CA ASN A 54 -8.57 -25.32 1.54
C ASN A 54 -7.84 -24.50 0.46
N LEU A 55 -7.04 -23.51 0.82
CA LEU A 55 -6.24 -22.73 -0.15
C LEU A 55 -5.29 -23.66 -0.92
N ALA A 56 -4.58 -24.55 -0.23
CA ALA A 56 -3.69 -25.54 -0.83
C ALA A 56 -4.41 -26.55 -1.74
N ALA A 57 -5.69 -26.83 -1.47
CA ALA A 57 -6.47 -27.75 -2.28
C ALA A 57 -6.86 -27.17 -3.64
N TYR A 58 -7.02 -25.85 -3.73
CA TYR A 58 -7.51 -25.17 -4.95
C TYR A 58 -6.43 -24.36 -5.69
N TYR A 59 -5.39 -23.89 -5.01
CA TYR A 59 -4.41 -22.97 -5.58
C TYR A 59 -2.97 -23.33 -5.21
N SER A 60 -2.05 -23.17 -6.18
CA SER A 60 -0.65 -22.90 -5.85
C SER A 60 -0.50 -21.48 -5.28
N PRO A 61 0.59 -21.17 -4.55
CA PRO A 61 0.85 -19.80 -4.09
C PRO A 61 0.80 -18.76 -5.22
N GLU A 62 1.38 -19.08 -6.39
CA GLU A 62 1.40 -18.18 -7.55
C GLU A 62 0.00 -18.01 -8.15
N GLN A 63 -0.81 -19.07 -8.19
CA GLN A 63 -2.19 -19.01 -8.66
C GLN A 63 -3.07 -18.19 -7.72
N LEU A 64 -2.88 -18.34 -6.40
CA LEU A 64 -3.60 -17.54 -5.41
C LEU A 64 -3.26 -16.06 -5.58
N VAL A 65 -1.98 -15.72 -5.65
CA VAL A 65 -1.54 -14.33 -5.86
C VAL A 65 -2.08 -13.79 -7.18
N SER A 66 -1.97 -14.55 -8.27
CA SER A 66 -2.53 -14.17 -9.56
C SER A 66 -4.04 -13.93 -9.48
N ARG A 67 -4.77 -14.79 -8.75
CA ARG A 67 -6.22 -14.67 -8.55
C ARG A 67 -6.58 -13.43 -7.75
N LEU A 68 -5.95 -13.23 -6.59
CA LEU A 68 -6.19 -12.08 -5.70
C LEU A 68 -5.87 -10.75 -6.40
N MET A 69 -4.78 -10.69 -7.16
CA MET A 69 -4.30 -9.45 -7.77
C MET A 69 -4.86 -9.20 -9.17
N SER A 70 -5.68 -10.13 -9.69
CA SER A 70 -6.32 -9.98 -10.99
C SER A 70 -7.36 -8.84 -10.99
N VAL A 71 -7.56 -8.24 -12.16
CA VAL A 71 -8.72 -7.36 -12.39
C VAL A 71 -9.93 -8.24 -12.65
N PHE A 72 -11.06 -7.90 -12.03
CA PHE A 72 -12.33 -8.58 -12.24
C PHE A 72 -13.42 -7.58 -12.60
N GLN A 73 -14.47 -8.05 -13.27
CA GLN A 73 -15.66 -7.22 -13.48
C GLN A 73 -16.50 -7.25 -12.22
N CYS A 74 -16.91 -6.08 -11.73
CA CYS A 74 -17.82 -6.01 -10.60
C CYS A 74 -19.17 -6.61 -10.97
N THR A 75 -19.64 -7.53 -10.13
CA THR A 75 -20.96 -8.16 -10.27
C THR A 75 -21.90 -7.71 -9.16
N GLU A 76 -23.19 -7.97 -9.34
CA GLU A 76 -24.13 -7.90 -8.23
C GLU A 76 -23.82 -9.00 -7.20
N PRO A 77 -24.16 -8.80 -5.91
CA PRO A 77 -24.01 -9.83 -4.89
C PRO A 77 -24.77 -11.09 -5.28
N ASP A 78 -24.06 -12.20 -5.38
CA ASP A 78 -24.68 -13.49 -5.63
C ASP A 78 -25.12 -14.11 -4.29
N THR A 79 -26.41 -14.42 -4.17
CA THR A 79 -26.97 -15.13 -3.00
C THR A 79 -26.87 -16.65 -3.12
N GLY A 80 -26.25 -17.14 -4.19
CA GLY A 80 -26.06 -18.55 -4.49
C GLY A 80 -25.12 -19.25 -3.51
N ARG A 81 -25.30 -20.56 -3.37
CA ARG A 81 -24.36 -21.42 -2.66
C ARG A 81 -23.19 -21.70 -3.60
N HIS A 82 -22.07 -21.05 -3.36
CA HIS A 82 -20.88 -21.22 -4.19
C HIS A 82 -20.01 -22.38 -3.73
N GLY A 83 -19.31 -23.00 -4.68
CA GLY A 83 -18.31 -24.03 -4.42
C GLY A 83 -17.06 -23.44 -3.77
N GLY A 84 -16.21 -24.32 -3.25
CA GLY A 84 -15.01 -23.93 -2.51
C GLY A 84 -13.90 -23.28 -3.34
N ASP A 85 -14.08 -23.03 -4.63
CA ASP A 85 -13.15 -22.34 -5.54
C ASP A 85 -13.66 -20.95 -5.97
N HIS A 86 -14.83 -20.54 -5.48
CA HIS A 86 -15.45 -19.30 -5.91
C HIS A 86 -14.71 -18.07 -5.35
N PHE A 87 -14.47 -17.12 -6.24
CA PHE A 87 -13.93 -15.82 -5.91
C PHE A 87 -15.06 -14.80 -6.02
N ASP A 88 -15.38 -14.14 -4.93
CA ASP A 88 -16.44 -13.15 -4.86
C ASP A 88 -16.04 -11.89 -5.65
N THR A 89 -16.70 -11.68 -6.79
CA THR A 89 -16.54 -10.48 -7.63
C THR A 89 -17.57 -9.40 -7.34
N SER A 90 -18.40 -9.57 -6.30
CA SER A 90 -19.42 -8.60 -5.95
C SER A 90 -18.79 -7.28 -5.49
N CYS A 91 -19.39 -6.15 -5.88
CA CYS A 91 -18.87 -4.84 -5.50
C CYS A 91 -19.98 -3.98 -4.93
N ASP A 92 -19.78 -3.48 -3.71
CA ASP A 92 -20.56 -2.36 -3.19
C ASP A 92 -19.93 -1.04 -3.65
N VAL A 93 -20.30 -0.61 -4.87
CA VAL A 93 -19.79 0.65 -5.43
C VAL A 93 -20.54 1.82 -4.76
N SER A 94 -19.85 2.51 -3.85
CA SER A 94 -20.38 3.65 -3.11
C SER A 94 -20.86 4.78 -4.03
N ALA A 95 -21.73 5.66 -3.51
CA ALA A 95 -22.18 6.83 -4.26
C ALA A 95 -21.03 7.78 -4.65
N ALA A 96 -19.97 7.84 -3.85
CA ALA A 96 -18.79 8.65 -4.13
C ALA A 96 -17.94 8.03 -5.25
N ALA A 97 -17.67 6.73 -5.17
CA ALA A 97 -16.97 5.99 -6.22
C ALA A 97 -17.73 6.04 -7.56
N ARG A 98 -19.07 5.87 -7.55
CA ARG A 98 -19.90 6.01 -8.77
C ARG A 98 -19.78 7.38 -9.41
N ARG A 99 -19.75 8.45 -8.60
CA ARG A 99 -19.56 9.82 -9.09
C ARG A 99 -18.17 9.98 -9.70
N ALA A 100 -17.13 9.53 -9.02
CA ALA A 100 -15.76 9.58 -9.51
C ALA A 100 -15.58 8.79 -10.83
N VAL A 101 -16.24 7.63 -10.98
CA VAL A 101 -16.26 6.87 -12.25
C VAL A 101 -16.88 7.70 -13.38
N LEU A 102 -18.03 8.35 -13.13
CA LEU A 102 -18.69 9.21 -14.12
C LEU A 102 -17.83 10.43 -14.49
N ASP A 103 -17.22 11.08 -13.49
CA ASP A 103 -16.35 12.24 -13.69
C ASP A 103 -15.07 11.87 -14.45
N ALA A 104 -14.61 10.63 -14.31
CA ALA A 104 -13.55 10.05 -15.11
C ALA A 104 -14.00 9.63 -16.53
N GLY A 105 -15.28 9.74 -16.88
CA GLY A 105 -15.80 9.34 -18.19
C GLY A 105 -16.09 7.84 -18.34
N GLY A 106 -16.07 7.08 -17.24
CA GLY A 106 -16.41 5.66 -17.21
C GLY A 106 -17.92 5.39 -17.07
N ASP A 107 -18.30 4.12 -17.22
CA ASP A 107 -19.68 3.67 -16.98
C ASP A 107 -19.80 3.05 -15.57
N PRO A 108 -20.58 3.65 -14.64
CA PRO A 108 -20.75 3.13 -13.28
C PRO A 108 -21.50 1.78 -13.21
N ARG A 109 -21.99 1.26 -14.34
CA ARG A 109 -22.57 -0.10 -14.44
C ARG A 109 -21.55 -1.15 -14.90
N HIS A 110 -20.44 -0.73 -15.50
CA HIS A 110 -19.40 -1.60 -16.04
C HIS A 110 -18.05 -1.19 -15.46
N VAL A 111 -17.93 -1.35 -14.14
CA VAL A 111 -16.74 -1.01 -13.38
C VAL A 111 -15.94 -2.28 -13.13
N SER A 112 -14.64 -2.22 -13.34
CA SER A 112 -13.75 -3.31 -12.96
C SER A 112 -13.21 -3.07 -11.55
N GLY A 113 -13.08 -4.13 -10.76
CA GLY A 113 -12.44 -4.12 -9.45
C GLY A 113 -11.02 -4.68 -9.52
N ARG A 114 -10.19 -4.20 -8.60
CA ARG A 114 -8.89 -4.78 -8.25
C ARG A 114 -8.75 -4.73 -6.75
N VAL A 115 -8.11 -5.75 -6.19
CA VAL A 115 -7.84 -5.81 -4.75
C VAL A 115 -6.40 -5.38 -4.47
N LEU A 116 -6.24 -4.63 -3.38
CA LEU A 116 -4.99 -4.47 -2.65
C LEU A 116 -5.05 -5.33 -1.40
N LEU A 117 -3.99 -6.07 -1.11
CA LEU A 117 -3.87 -6.74 0.18
C LEU A 117 -3.21 -5.77 1.17
N VAL A 118 -3.95 -5.41 2.22
CA VAL A 118 -3.55 -4.42 3.21
C VAL A 118 -3.31 -5.11 4.54
N LYS A 119 -2.18 -4.80 5.18
CA LYS A 119 -1.94 -5.02 6.60
C LYS A 119 -2.07 -3.71 7.33
N ARG A 120 -3.05 -3.65 8.22
CA ARG A 120 -3.32 -2.51 9.09
C ARG A 120 -2.28 -2.42 10.20
N SER A 121 -2.11 -1.22 10.74
CA SER A 121 -1.19 -0.95 11.86
C SER A 121 -1.47 -1.77 13.13
N ASP A 122 -2.70 -2.25 13.32
CA ASP A 122 -3.09 -3.16 14.42
C ASP A 122 -2.80 -4.64 14.13
N GLY A 123 -2.26 -4.95 12.94
CA GLY A 123 -1.96 -6.30 12.48
C GLY A 123 -3.09 -6.97 11.69
N GLY A 124 -4.26 -6.33 11.56
CA GLY A 124 -5.37 -6.86 10.77
C GLY A 124 -5.04 -6.93 9.28
N LEU A 125 -5.54 -7.96 8.60
CA LEU A 125 -5.45 -8.09 7.14
C LEU A 125 -6.78 -7.74 6.49
N GLU A 126 -6.73 -7.07 5.34
CA GLU A 126 -7.90 -6.65 4.58
C GLU A 126 -7.63 -6.79 3.07
N LEU A 127 -8.63 -7.21 2.31
CA LEU A 127 -8.68 -7.08 0.86
C LEU A 127 -9.44 -5.81 0.46
N MET A 128 -8.72 -4.70 0.38
CA MET A 128 -9.29 -3.41 0.00
C MET A 128 -9.52 -3.34 -1.51
N THR A 129 -10.72 -2.96 -1.94
CA THR A 129 -11.06 -2.89 -3.37
C THR A 129 -10.88 -1.48 -3.92
N LEU A 130 -10.15 -1.37 -5.02
CA LEU A 130 -10.12 -0.20 -5.89
C LEU A 130 -10.90 -0.49 -7.17
N PHE A 131 -11.63 0.51 -7.65
CA PHE A 131 -12.35 0.48 -8.91
C PHE A 131 -11.46 1.03 -10.02
N ILE A 132 -11.51 0.43 -11.20
CA ILE A 132 -10.76 0.86 -12.38
C ILE A 132 -11.74 1.37 -13.43
N ALA A 133 -11.59 2.64 -13.82
CA ALA A 133 -12.37 3.26 -14.88
C ALA A 133 -11.53 4.32 -15.62
N ASP A 134 -11.56 4.29 -16.95
CA ASP A 134 -10.85 5.22 -17.85
C ASP A 134 -9.37 5.45 -17.45
N GLY A 135 -8.64 4.38 -17.16
CA GLY A 135 -7.23 4.46 -16.78
C GLY A 135 -6.98 5.11 -15.41
N ARG A 136 -7.99 5.14 -14.52
CA ARG A 136 -7.87 5.61 -13.14
C ARG A 136 -8.24 4.51 -12.15
N ALA A 137 -7.51 4.47 -11.05
CA ALA A 137 -7.90 3.75 -9.85
C ALA A 137 -8.75 4.68 -8.96
N ILE A 138 -9.86 4.18 -8.44
CA ILE A 138 -10.87 4.95 -7.72
C ILE A 138 -11.18 4.19 -6.43
N ASP A 139 -11.06 4.85 -5.28
CA ASP A 139 -11.33 4.22 -4.00
C ASP A 139 -12.82 4.34 -3.58
N ALA A 140 -13.16 3.75 -2.44
CA ALA A 140 -14.53 3.75 -1.92
C ALA A 140 -15.03 5.14 -1.50
N GLU A 141 -14.16 6.10 -1.22
CA GLU A 141 -14.48 7.49 -0.89
C GLU A 141 -14.54 8.39 -2.14
N GLY A 142 -14.25 7.84 -3.31
CA GLY A 142 -14.24 8.55 -4.59
C GLY A 142 -12.92 9.27 -4.88
N GLY A 143 -11.87 9.01 -4.10
CA GLY A 143 -10.51 9.43 -4.43
C GLY A 143 -10.07 8.79 -5.74
N THR A 144 -9.42 9.56 -6.62
CA THR A 144 -9.01 9.10 -7.96
C THR A 144 -7.50 9.23 -8.13
N TYR A 145 -6.88 8.18 -8.66
CA TYR A 145 -5.42 8.07 -8.73
C TYR A 145 -4.99 7.49 -10.09
N SER A 146 -3.96 8.07 -10.67
CA SER A 146 -3.35 7.60 -11.92
C SER A 146 -2.19 6.61 -11.69
N SER A 147 -1.71 6.48 -10.45
CA SER A 147 -0.57 5.62 -10.10
C SER A 147 -0.59 5.21 -8.64
N LEU A 148 0.23 4.21 -8.29
CA LEU A 148 0.44 3.78 -6.91
C LEU A 148 1.03 4.91 -6.04
N ASP A 149 1.95 5.71 -6.58
CA ASP A 149 2.56 6.81 -5.83
C ASP A 149 1.56 7.94 -5.54
N GLU A 150 0.69 8.26 -6.50
CA GLU A 150 -0.40 9.22 -6.28
C GLU A 150 -1.40 8.70 -5.25
N PHE A 151 -1.77 7.42 -5.33
CA PHE A 151 -2.59 6.76 -4.32
C PHE A 151 -1.96 6.89 -2.93
N ARG A 152 -0.69 6.52 -2.76
CA ARG A 152 0.00 6.58 -1.46
C ARG A 152 0.18 8.01 -0.94
N ALA A 153 0.24 9.00 -1.82
CA ALA A 153 0.36 10.40 -1.42
C ALA A 153 -0.98 11.04 -1.02
N GLY A 154 -2.09 10.58 -1.60
CA GLY A 154 -3.38 11.29 -1.54
C GLY A 154 -4.57 10.48 -1.02
N ASN A 155 -4.44 9.18 -0.74
CA ASN A 155 -5.53 8.42 -0.12
C ASN A 155 -5.71 8.80 1.34
N ASP A 156 -6.96 8.87 1.81
CA ASP A 156 -7.34 9.10 3.21
C ASP A 156 -7.68 7.81 3.98
N LEU A 157 -7.60 6.67 3.30
CA LEU A 157 -8.00 5.36 3.79
C LEU A 157 -6.93 4.64 4.62
N LEU A 158 -5.65 4.92 4.35
CA LEU A 158 -4.51 4.22 4.93
C LEU A 158 -3.66 5.14 5.80
N GLY A 159 -3.16 4.58 6.90
CA GLY A 159 -2.13 5.19 7.74
C GLY A 159 -0.74 5.11 7.11
N SER A 160 0.22 5.84 7.69
CA SER A 160 1.64 5.74 7.30
C SER A 160 2.25 4.37 7.65
N ASP A 161 1.67 3.69 8.64
CA ASP A 161 2.18 2.43 9.19
C ASP A 161 1.46 1.22 8.59
N ASP A 162 0.40 1.45 7.81
CA ASP A 162 -0.25 0.38 7.04
C ASP A 162 0.69 -0.06 5.91
N VAL A 163 0.71 -1.35 5.61
CA VAL A 163 1.51 -1.93 4.52
C VAL A 163 0.57 -2.51 3.48
N ILE A 164 0.85 -2.27 2.20
CA ILE A 164 0.06 -2.78 1.08
C ILE A 164 0.90 -3.61 0.13
N LEU A 165 0.34 -4.70 -0.35
CA LEU A 165 0.79 -5.45 -1.51
C LEU A 165 -0.13 -5.06 -2.67
N ALA A 166 0.47 -4.48 -3.71
CA ALA A 166 -0.25 -3.92 -4.84
C ALA A 166 0.53 -4.12 -6.14
N PRO A 167 -0.15 -4.12 -7.29
CA PRO A 167 0.48 -3.87 -8.59
C PRO A 167 1.22 -2.53 -8.60
N SER A 168 2.41 -2.49 -9.21
CA SER A 168 3.17 -1.26 -9.42
C SER A 168 2.42 -0.26 -10.31
N ASP A 169 1.60 -0.77 -11.23
CA ASP A 169 0.65 -0.01 -12.04
C ASP A 169 -0.78 -0.37 -11.63
N LEU A 170 -1.40 0.50 -10.81
CA LEU A 170 -2.76 0.29 -10.30
C LEU A 170 -3.83 0.27 -11.39
N THR A 171 -3.58 0.93 -12.51
CA THR A 171 -4.57 1.20 -13.56
C THR A 171 -4.54 0.16 -14.67
N ARG A 172 -3.46 -0.60 -14.75
CA ARG A 172 -3.24 -1.62 -15.77
C ARG A 172 -4.21 -2.78 -15.64
N VAL A 173 -4.95 -3.07 -16.71
CA VAL A 173 -5.95 -4.15 -16.77
C VAL A 173 -5.49 -5.39 -17.53
N ASP A 174 -4.34 -5.34 -18.21
CA ASP A 174 -3.76 -6.46 -18.97
C ASP A 174 -2.73 -7.27 -18.15
N GLY A 175 -2.44 -8.46 -18.68
CA GLY A 175 -2.06 -9.67 -17.94
C GLY A 175 -0.63 -9.81 -17.43
N ASP A 176 0.07 -8.72 -17.13
CA ASP A 176 1.33 -8.78 -16.36
C ASP A 176 1.47 -7.54 -15.46
N ASN A 177 1.46 -7.78 -14.16
CA ASN A 177 1.62 -6.75 -13.14
C ASN A 177 2.71 -7.14 -12.16
N GLN A 178 3.79 -6.35 -12.14
CA GLN A 178 4.80 -6.48 -11.10
C GLN A 178 4.17 -6.09 -9.77
N LEU A 179 4.21 -6.98 -8.79
CA LEU A 179 3.72 -6.69 -7.45
C LEU A 179 4.83 -6.05 -6.62
N VAL A 180 4.43 -5.10 -5.78
CA VAL A 180 5.32 -4.40 -4.84
C VAL A 180 4.65 -4.34 -3.47
N THR A 181 5.45 -4.50 -2.43
CA THR A 181 5.03 -4.24 -1.05
C THR A 181 5.54 -2.86 -0.65
N VAL A 182 4.67 -1.98 -0.19
CA VAL A 182 4.98 -0.58 0.17
C VAL A 182 4.13 -0.12 1.34
N TYR A 183 4.51 0.97 2.01
CA TYR A 183 3.62 1.62 2.98
C TYR A 183 2.42 2.27 2.30
N GLY A 184 1.25 2.14 2.91
CA GLY A 184 -0.05 2.58 2.40
C GLY A 184 -0.14 4.09 2.20
N ARG A 185 0.54 4.87 3.04
CA ARG A 185 0.65 6.31 2.89
C ARG A 185 2.09 6.77 3.01
N VAL A 186 2.51 7.67 2.12
CA VAL A 186 3.80 8.35 2.29
C VAL A 186 3.62 9.41 3.36
N PRO A 187 4.33 9.37 4.50
CA PRO A 187 4.27 10.46 5.46
C PRO A 187 4.69 11.74 4.72
N TRP A 188 3.85 12.78 4.79
CA TRP A 188 4.08 14.04 4.09
C TRP A 188 5.54 14.48 4.32
N ALA A 189 6.37 14.33 3.27
CA ALA A 189 7.77 14.70 3.25
C ALA A 189 7.93 16.23 3.13
N GLY A 190 7.22 16.98 3.98
CA GLY A 190 7.25 18.43 4.05
C GLY A 190 8.47 18.95 4.82
N TRP A 191 9.40 18.06 5.21
CA TRP A 191 10.53 18.34 6.10
C TRP A 191 11.97 18.12 5.55
N PRO A 192 12.26 17.71 4.30
CA PRO A 192 13.65 17.62 3.83
C PRO A 192 14.36 18.98 3.84
N TRP A 193 13.65 20.07 3.56
CA TRP A 193 14.23 21.41 3.50
C TRP A 193 14.54 22.00 4.88
N LEU A 194 13.86 21.57 5.95
CA LEU A 194 14.18 22.03 7.31
C LEU A 194 15.46 21.37 7.85
N ILE A 195 15.72 20.11 7.49
CA ILE A 195 16.99 19.45 7.81
C ILE A 195 18.13 20.04 6.98
N GLY A 196 17.92 20.26 5.67
CA GLY A 196 18.90 20.92 4.80
C GLY A 196 19.22 22.36 5.22
N GLY A 197 18.20 23.15 5.55
CA GLY A 197 18.35 24.53 6.02
C GLY A 197 19.02 24.62 7.39
N GLY A 198 18.65 23.74 8.33
CA GLY A 198 19.26 23.68 9.66
C GLY A 198 20.75 23.36 9.62
N VAL A 199 21.16 22.38 8.79
CA VAL A 199 22.58 22.03 8.62
C VAL A 199 23.37 23.17 8.00
N VAL A 200 22.85 23.84 6.96
CA VAL A 200 23.53 25.00 6.35
C VAL A 200 23.68 26.16 7.35
N LEU A 201 22.66 26.41 8.17
CA LEU A 201 22.68 27.48 9.17
C LEU A 201 23.69 27.18 10.28
N VAL A 202 23.73 25.94 10.78
CA VAL A 202 24.72 25.51 11.79
C VAL A 202 26.14 25.59 11.23
N VAL A 203 26.39 25.11 10.01
CA VAL A 203 27.70 25.21 9.36
C VAL A 203 28.09 26.68 9.16
N GLY A 204 27.16 27.53 8.73
CA GLY A 204 27.38 28.96 8.55
C GLY A 204 27.76 29.68 9.86
N VAL A 205 27.06 29.37 10.96
CA VAL A 205 27.36 29.93 12.29
C VAL A 205 28.72 29.46 12.80
N VAL A 206 29.05 28.18 12.64
CA VAL A 206 30.37 27.64 13.03
C VAL A 206 31.49 28.31 12.24
N VAL A 207 31.33 28.47 10.93
CA VAL A 207 32.33 29.16 10.07
C VAL A 207 32.51 30.62 10.48
N LEU A 208 31.41 31.34 10.80
CA LEU A 208 31.47 32.72 11.27
C LEU A 208 32.18 32.86 12.62
N LEU A 209 31.91 31.96 13.57
CA LEU A 209 32.55 31.95 14.90
C LEU A 209 34.05 31.62 14.79
N VAL A 210 34.45 30.72 13.90
CA VAL A 210 35.86 30.40 13.62
C VAL A 210 36.58 31.57 12.95
N ARG A 211 35.92 32.30 12.04
CA ARG A 211 36.51 33.50 11.42
C ARG A 211 36.70 34.62 12.44
N ARG A 212 35.69 34.86 13.29
CA ARG A 212 35.75 35.93 14.31
C ARG A 212 36.77 35.67 15.41
N SER A 213 37.08 34.41 15.73
CA SER A 213 38.09 34.04 16.74
C SER A 213 39.52 34.04 16.21
N ARG A 214 39.73 34.18 14.89
CA ARG A 214 41.05 34.23 14.24
C ARG A 214 41.46 35.63 13.77
N ALA A 215 40.55 36.60 13.85
CA ALA A 215 40.83 38.03 13.67
C ALA A 215 41.09 38.66 15.05
#